data_AF-A0A8J2L4R4-F1
#
_entry.id   AF-A0A8J2L4R4-F1
#
_cell.length_a   1.000
_cell.length_b   1.000
_cell.length_c   1.000
_cell.angle_alpha   90.00
_cell.angle_beta   90.00
_cell.angle_gamma   90.00
#
_symmetry.space_group_name_H-M   'P 1'
#
loop_
_entity.id
_entity.type
_entity.pdbx_description
1 polymer ?
#
loop_
_entity_poly.entity_id
_entity_poly.type
_entity_poly.pdbx_seq_one_letter_code
_entity_poly.pdbx_strand_id
1 'polypeptide(L)'
;MRDMSNSPRDDNIPGAEEDDDQNIMNVHCFTQPFDDLFIWAILTKRHDMALLLWGHGPGALAKALVAVKLNSYLAQELISTEKTNMGTEFQMFSEEWENLSLELLDSCFKQDPKIARQLLTMELDHWSKQTCLTLAVMANHRMLLGHPCC
;
A
#
# COMPACT_ATOMS: atom_id res chain seq x y z
N MET A 1 -57.67 -34.94 20.75
CA MET A 1 -57.05 -33.70 21.27
C MET A 1 -55.99 -34.15 22.27
N ARG A 2 -54.69 -34.09 21.89
CA ARG A 2 -53.47 -34.05 22.74
C ARG A 2 -53.26 -35.15 23.81
N ASP A 3 -52.08 -35.71 24.08
CA ASP A 3 -50.75 -35.63 23.50
C ASP A 3 -49.94 -36.86 23.98
N MET A 4 -49.11 -37.34 23.06
CA MET A 4 -47.70 -37.72 23.18
C MET A 4 -47.20 -38.43 24.46
N SER A 5 -46.74 -39.64 24.16
CA SER A 5 -45.95 -40.55 24.95
C SER A 5 -44.75 -39.92 25.67
N ASN A 6 -44.62 -40.44 26.89
CA ASN A 6 -43.55 -40.32 27.87
C ASN A 6 -42.11 -40.31 27.32
N SER A 7 -41.29 -39.41 27.88
CA SER A 7 -39.84 -39.26 27.73
C SER A 7 -39.07 -40.55 28.07
N PRO A 8 -37.84 -40.72 27.56
CA PRO A 8 -36.73 -40.60 28.52
C PRO A 8 -35.39 -40.04 27.96
N ARG A 9 -34.66 -39.40 28.89
CA ARG A 9 -33.19 -39.25 29.02
C ARG A 9 -32.51 -38.10 28.28
N ASP A 10 -32.25 -37.07 29.07
CA ASP A 10 -31.11 -36.17 28.95
C ASP A 10 -29.79 -36.98 28.87
N ASP A 11 -29.11 -36.88 27.74
CA ASP A 11 -27.66 -37.00 27.68
C ASP A 11 -27.13 -35.74 26.99
N ASN A 12 -26.82 -34.77 27.85
CA ASN A 12 -26.09 -33.56 27.52
C ASN A 12 -24.63 -33.92 27.27
N ILE A 13 -24.15 -33.80 26.03
CA ILE A 13 -22.71 -33.65 25.73
C ILE A 13 -22.56 -32.38 24.87
N PRO A 14 -22.00 -31.29 25.43
CA PRO A 14 -21.65 -30.10 24.68
C PRO A 14 -20.20 -30.16 24.17
N GLY A 15 -19.98 -29.76 22.92
CA GLY A 15 -18.72 -29.15 22.47
C GLY A 15 -17.57 -30.09 22.06
N ALA A 16 -17.28 -30.09 20.76
CA ALA A 16 -15.95 -30.09 20.12
C ALA A 16 -16.23 -30.05 18.61
N GLU A 17 -16.57 -28.90 18.03
CA GLU A 17 -15.58 -27.99 17.41
C GLU A 17 -14.56 -28.76 16.54
N GLU A 18 -15.01 -29.29 15.41
CA GLU A 18 -14.16 -29.70 14.30
C GLU A 18 -14.53 -28.85 13.07
N ASP A 19 -14.28 -27.54 13.13
CA ASP A 19 -14.49 -26.63 11.98
C ASP A 19 -13.60 -25.36 12.05
N ASP A 20 -12.42 -25.42 12.69
CA ASP A 20 -11.57 -24.22 12.87
C ASP A 20 -10.09 -24.36 12.46
N ASP A 21 -9.67 -25.47 11.85
CA ASP A 21 -8.29 -25.59 11.36
C ASP A 21 -8.07 -24.96 9.97
N GLN A 22 -9.15 -24.77 9.19
CA GLN A 22 -9.06 -24.14 7.86
C GLN A 22 -8.93 -22.61 7.93
N ASN A 23 -9.25 -22.01 9.08
CA ASN A 23 -9.24 -20.56 9.28
C ASN A 23 -7.88 -20.04 9.78
N ILE A 24 -7.08 -20.87 10.47
CA ILE A 24 -5.80 -20.48 11.07
C ILE A 24 -4.70 -20.22 10.01
N MET A 25 -4.78 -20.87 8.85
CA MET A 25 -3.81 -20.68 7.75
C MET A 25 -4.04 -19.40 6.94
N ASN A 26 -5.21 -18.75 7.07
CA ASN A 26 -5.52 -17.48 6.40
C ASN A 26 -5.13 -16.24 7.23
N VAL A 27 -4.65 -16.41 8.47
CA VAL A 27 -4.33 -15.29 9.37
C VAL A 27 -2.93 -14.69 9.10
N HIS A 28 -2.08 -15.37 8.31
CA HIS A 28 -0.68 -14.98 8.14
C HIS A 28 -0.18 -14.80 6.70
N CYS A 29 -1.04 -14.91 5.68
CA CYS A 29 -0.63 -14.60 4.30
C CYS A 29 -0.88 -13.13 3.97
N PHE A 30 0.19 -12.39 3.71
CA PHE A 30 0.11 -11.06 3.13
C PHE A 30 -0.59 -11.12 1.77
N THR A 31 -1.66 -10.34 1.59
CA THR A 31 -2.41 -10.26 0.32
C THR A 31 -1.52 -9.79 -0.82
N GLN A 32 -0.55 -8.91 -0.52
CA GLN A 32 0.49 -8.46 -1.45
C GLN A 32 1.83 -8.36 -0.71
N PRO A 33 2.60 -9.47 -0.61
CA PRO A 33 3.82 -9.51 0.20
C PRO A 33 4.87 -8.50 -0.26
N PHE A 34 4.90 -8.14 -1.55
CA PHE A 34 5.85 -7.18 -2.09
C PHE A 34 5.52 -5.73 -1.69
N ASP A 35 4.24 -5.38 -1.62
CA ASP A 35 3.77 -4.04 -1.29
C ASP A 35 4.00 -3.77 0.21
N ASP A 36 3.70 -4.76 1.06
CA ASP A 36 3.97 -4.69 2.50
C ASP A 36 5.49 -4.62 2.78
N LEU A 37 6.27 -5.44 2.08
CA LEU A 37 7.73 -5.43 2.20
C LEU A 37 8.34 -4.13 1.66
N PHE A 38 7.74 -3.52 0.64
CA PHE A 38 8.13 -2.22 0.10
C PHE A 38 7.94 -1.11 1.14
N ILE A 39 6.77 -1.05 1.78
CA ILE A 39 6.50 -0.08 2.86
C ILE A 39 7.49 -0.31 4.01
N TRP A 40 7.70 -1.56 4.41
CA TRP A 40 8.68 -1.90 5.43
C TRP A 40 10.09 -1.45 5.06
N ALA A 41 10.51 -1.63 3.80
CA ALA A 41 11.83 -1.20 3.32
C ALA A 41 12.01 0.33 3.43
N ILE A 42 10.96 1.11 3.12
CA ILE A 42 10.99 2.57 3.27
C ILE A 42 11.12 2.96 4.75
N LEU A 43 10.27 2.39 5.62
CA LEU A 43 10.26 2.71 7.05
C LEU A 43 11.57 2.31 7.75
N THR A 44 12.23 1.25 7.28
CA THR A 44 13.50 0.75 7.84
C THR A 44 14.75 1.32 7.16
N LYS A 45 14.62 2.36 6.33
CA LYS A 45 15.74 3.03 5.63
C LYS A 45 16.54 2.07 4.72
N ARG A 46 15.87 1.10 4.09
CA ARG A 46 16.46 0.17 3.11
C ARG A 46 16.10 0.60 1.69
N HIS A 47 16.67 1.72 1.24
CA HIS A 47 16.28 2.36 -0.02
C HIS A 47 16.48 1.46 -1.24
N ASP A 48 17.64 0.81 -1.38
CA ASP A 48 17.92 -0.11 -2.50
C ASP A 48 16.90 -1.25 -2.61
N MET A 49 16.46 -1.76 -1.46
CA MET A 49 15.44 -2.81 -1.40
C MET A 49 14.07 -2.27 -1.82
N ALA A 50 13.73 -1.03 -1.42
CA ALA A 50 12.51 -0.38 -1.85
C ALA A 50 12.51 -0.15 -3.38
N LEU A 51 13.64 0.26 -3.98
CA LEU A 51 13.78 0.40 -5.44
C LEU A 51 13.55 -0.93 -6.18
N LEU A 52 14.09 -2.03 -5.66
CA LEU A 52 13.88 -3.35 -6.25
C LEU A 52 12.40 -3.77 -6.16
N LEU A 53 11.78 -3.61 -4.99
CA LEU A 53 10.40 -4.04 -4.75
C LEU A 53 9.36 -3.18 -5.46
N TRP A 54 9.69 -1.92 -5.74
CA TRP A 54 8.79 -0.98 -6.40
C TRP A 54 8.30 -1.45 -7.78
N GLY A 55 9.19 -2.07 -8.57
CA GLY A 55 8.85 -2.61 -9.88
C GLY A 55 8.06 -3.92 -9.82
N HIS A 56 7.94 -4.54 -8.66
CA HIS A 56 7.19 -5.78 -8.49
C HIS A 56 5.72 -5.51 -8.19
N GLY A 57 4.86 -6.15 -8.98
CA GLY A 57 3.41 -6.05 -8.82
C GLY A 57 2.79 -4.81 -9.49
N PRO A 58 1.45 -4.72 -9.49
CA PRO A 58 0.73 -3.60 -10.08
C PRO A 58 0.94 -2.31 -9.27
N GLY A 59 0.65 -1.16 -9.89
CA GLY A 59 0.59 0.12 -9.17
C GLY A 59 1.94 0.77 -8.88
N ALA A 60 2.96 0.57 -9.73
CA ALA A 60 4.28 1.21 -9.56
C ALA A 60 4.17 2.74 -9.36
N LEU A 61 3.35 3.44 -10.14
CA LEU A 61 3.19 4.89 -9.93
C LEU A 61 2.63 5.24 -8.55
N ALA A 62 1.62 4.50 -8.08
CA ALA A 62 1.05 4.71 -6.75
C ALA A 62 2.07 4.41 -5.64
N LYS A 63 2.85 3.34 -5.78
CA LYS A 63 3.94 2.99 -4.86
C LYS A 63 4.97 4.11 -4.76
N ALA A 64 5.38 4.69 -5.90
CA ALA A 64 6.31 5.80 -5.92
C ALA A 64 5.73 7.03 -5.19
N LEU A 65 4.47 7.38 -5.47
CA LEU A 65 3.78 8.49 -4.79
C LEU A 65 3.65 8.29 -3.28
N VAL A 66 3.36 7.07 -2.84
CA VAL A 66 3.31 6.73 -1.42
C VAL A 66 4.70 6.82 -0.80
N ALA A 67 5.75 6.36 -1.50
CA ALA A 67 7.12 6.51 -1.05
C ALA A 67 7.54 7.97 -0.88
N VAL A 68 7.18 8.85 -1.82
CA VAL A 68 7.38 10.32 -1.67
C VAL A 68 6.75 10.80 -0.36
N LYS A 69 5.47 10.48 -0.15
CA LYS A 69 4.74 10.96 1.03
C LYS A 69 5.35 10.43 2.34
N LEU A 70 5.69 9.15 2.40
CA LEU A 70 6.27 8.52 3.59
C LEU A 70 7.65 9.09 3.90
N ASN A 71 8.55 9.19 2.91
CA ASN A 71 9.88 9.74 3.10
C ASN A 71 9.82 11.22 3.52
N SER A 72 8.96 12.02 2.89
CA SER A 72 8.72 13.42 3.28
C SER A 72 8.22 13.56 4.72
N TYR A 73 7.30 12.70 5.16
CA TYR A 73 6.78 12.72 6.52
C TYR A 73 7.84 12.31 7.54
N LEU A 74 8.58 11.23 7.27
CA LEU A 74 9.68 10.78 8.13
C LEU A 74 10.78 11.82 8.25
N ALA A 75 11.13 12.49 7.14
CA ALA A 75 12.09 13.59 7.15
C ALA A 75 11.66 14.71 8.11
N GLN A 76 10.41 15.15 8.03
CA GLN A 76 9.88 16.22 8.90
C GLN A 76 9.95 15.84 10.39
N GLU A 77 9.53 14.62 10.73
CA GLU A 77 9.55 14.12 12.10
C GLU A 77 11.00 13.98 12.65
N LEU A 78 11.93 13.50 11.82
CA LEU A 78 13.33 13.34 12.21
C LEU A 78 14.05 14.68 12.40
N ILE A 79 13.75 15.66 11.56
CA ILE A 79 14.29 17.02 11.72
C ILE A 79 13.73 17.66 12.99
N SER A 80 12.44 17.46 13.29
CA SER A 80 11.81 17.96 14.51
C SER A 80 12.37 17.34 15.80
N THR A 81 12.98 16.15 15.72
CA THR A 81 13.54 15.40 16.87
C THR A 81 15.06 15.49 16.97
N GLU A 82 15.68 16.52 16.36
CA GLU A 82 17.14 16.78 16.33
C GLU A 82 17.99 15.69 15.64
N LYS A 83 17.36 14.76 14.91
CA LYS A 83 18.04 13.74 14.09
C LYS A 83 18.22 14.23 12.65
N THR A 84 18.75 15.45 12.50
CA THR A 84 18.82 16.16 11.21
C THR A 84 19.52 15.36 10.12
N ASN A 85 20.60 14.65 10.44
CA ASN A 85 21.35 13.84 9.45
C ASN A 85 20.48 12.74 8.82
N MET A 86 19.65 12.05 9.61
CA MET A 86 18.74 11.04 9.05
C MET A 86 17.59 11.71 8.32
N GLY A 87 17.06 12.82 8.85
CA GLY A 87 16.03 13.60 8.18
C GLY A 87 16.44 14.07 6.78
N THR A 88 17.68 14.54 6.61
CA THR A 88 18.22 14.94 5.29
C THR A 88 18.33 13.77 4.32
N GLU A 89 18.69 12.57 4.79
CA GLU A 89 18.70 11.38 3.92
C GLU A 89 17.29 11.01 3.46
N PHE A 90 16.29 11.07 4.35
CA PHE A 90 14.89 10.86 3.97
C PHE A 90 14.38 11.93 2.99
N GLN A 91 14.85 13.18 3.08
CA GLN A 91 14.55 14.19 2.07
C GLN A 91 15.12 13.80 0.71
N MET A 92 16.38 13.38 0.65
CA MET A 92 17.01 12.93 -0.59
C MET A 92 16.25 11.76 -1.22
N PHE A 93 15.83 10.76 -0.41
CA PHE A 93 15.02 9.66 -0.91
C PHE A 93 13.66 10.14 -1.42
N SER A 94 13.03 11.10 -0.75
CA SER A 94 11.76 11.67 -1.22
C SER A 94 11.92 12.31 -2.61
N GLU A 95 12.97 13.10 -2.81
CA GLU A 95 13.27 13.75 -4.10
C GLU A 95 13.56 12.72 -5.21
N GLU A 96 14.27 11.63 -4.89
CA GLU A 96 14.52 10.53 -5.83
C GLU A 96 13.22 9.83 -6.25
N TRP A 97 12.33 9.54 -5.28
CA TRP A 97 11.01 8.99 -5.58
C TRP A 97 10.13 9.95 -6.38
N GLU A 98 10.24 11.26 -6.14
CA GLU A 98 9.53 12.26 -6.93
C GLU A 98 9.97 12.21 -8.39
N ASN A 99 11.28 12.19 -8.65
CA ASN A 99 11.83 12.07 -10.00
C ASN A 99 11.42 10.75 -10.67
N LEU A 100 11.53 9.62 -9.96
CA LEU A 100 11.12 8.32 -10.48
C LEU A 100 9.63 8.27 -10.86
N SER A 101 8.76 8.85 -10.05
CA SER A 101 7.32 8.91 -10.34
C SER A 101 7.01 9.77 -11.58
N LEU A 102 7.76 10.87 -11.77
CA LEU A 102 7.64 11.72 -12.95
C LEU A 102 8.14 11.01 -14.21
N GLU A 103 9.33 10.41 -14.16
CA GLU A 103 9.91 9.70 -15.29
C GLU A 103 9.03 8.52 -15.73
N LEU A 104 8.45 7.80 -14.75
CA LEU A 104 7.49 6.73 -15.04
C LEU A 104 6.25 7.28 -15.76
N LEU A 105 5.68 8.38 -15.26
CA LEU A 105 4.50 9.01 -15.87
C LEU A 105 4.80 9.53 -17.28
N ASP A 106 5.94 10.19 -17.47
CA ASP A 106 6.43 10.66 -18.76
C ASP A 106 6.57 9.51 -19.76
N SER A 107 7.14 8.39 -19.31
CA SER A 107 7.32 7.19 -20.13
C SER A 107 5.96 6.60 -20.53
N CYS A 108 5.03 6.48 -19.58
CA CYS A 108 3.66 6.05 -19.86
C CYS A 108 2.95 6.99 -20.84
N PHE A 109 3.10 8.31 -20.67
CA PHE A 109 2.47 9.31 -21.53
C PHE A 109 3.02 9.28 -22.96
N LYS A 110 4.34 9.12 -23.13
CA LYS A 110 4.99 8.97 -24.43
C LYS A 110 4.55 7.70 -25.16
N GLN A 111 4.25 6.64 -24.43
CA GLN A 111 3.84 5.37 -25.01
C GLN A 111 2.35 5.36 -25.39
N ASP A 112 1.46 5.71 -24.46
CA ASP A 112 0.05 5.92 -24.76
C ASP A 112 -0.58 6.92 -23.76
N PRO A 113 -0.93 8.13 -24.22
CA PRO A 113 -1.49 9.16 -23.35
C PRO A 113 -2.88 8.80 -22.79
N LYS A 114 -3.63 7.89 -23.44
CA LYS A 114 -4.93 7.42 -22.94
C LYS A 114 -4.75 6.46 -21.78
N ILE A 115 -3.80 5.53 -21.90
CA ILE A 115 -3.47 4.58 -20.83
C ILE A 115 -2.87 5.32 -19.64
N ALA A 116 -2.01 6.32 -19.86
CA ALA A 116 -1.45 7.15 -18.80
C ALA A 116 -2.54 7.91 -18.01
N ARG A 117 -3.53 8.50 -18.70
CA ARG A 117 -4.71 9.09 -18.05
C ARG A 117 -5.54 8.07 -17.28
N GLN A 118 -5.74 6.88 -17.83
CA GLN A 118 -6.50 5.82 -17.16
C GLN A 118 -5.77 5.35 -15.88
N LEU A 119 -4.46 5.23 -15.92
CA LEU A 119 -3.61 4.90 -14.77
C LEU A 119 -3.72 5.95 -13.66
N LEU A 120 -3.92 7.23 -14.01
CA LEU A 120 -4.14 8.32 -13.07
C LEU A 120 -5.51 8.26 -12.38
N THR A 121 -6.54 7.82 -13.11
CA THR A 121 -7.94 7.83 -12.66
C THR A 121 -8.46 6.49 -12.11
N MET A 122 -7.70 5.41 -12.28
CA MET A 122 -8.08 4.08 -11.82
C MET A 122 -7.95 3.98 -10.29
N GLU A 123 -8.93 3.35 -9.65
CA GLU A 123 -8.86 3.04 -8.23
C GLU A 123 -7.85 1.92 -7.98
N LEU A 124 -7.00 2.11 -6.98
CA LEU A 124 -6.08 1.08 -6.53
C LEU A 124 -6.71 0.28 -5.41
N ASP A 125 -7.21 -0.91 -5.73
CA ASP A 125 -7.84 -1.84 -4.78
C ASP A 125 -6.99 -2.12 -3.52
N HIS A 126 -5.67 -2.05 -3.68
CA HIS A 126 -4.69 -2.40 -2.65
C HIS A 126 -4.03 -1.18 -2.00
N TRP A 127 -4.29 0.04 -2.51
CA TRP A 127 -3.74 1.30 -1.97
C TRP A 127 -4.89 2.25 -1.57
N SER A 128 -5.67 1.83 -0.55
CA SER A 128 -6.76 2.61 0.06
C SER A 128 -7.95 2.93 -0.86
N LYS A 129 -8.08 2.24 -2.01
CA LYS A 129 -9.07 2.52 -3.06
C LYS A 129 -9.00 3.97 -3.56
N GLN A 130 -7.83 4.59 -3.41
CA GLN A 130 -7.57 5.93 -3.91
C GLN A 130 -7.10 5.86 -5.36
N THR A 131 -7.22 6.98 -6.08
CA THR A 131 -6.63 7.13 -7.42
C THR A 131 -5.20 7.66 -7.30
N CYS A 132 -4.35 7.45 -8.32
CA CYS A 132 -3.01 8.05 -8.33
C CYS A 132 -3.09 9.59 -8.25
N LEU A 133 -4.13 10.21 -8.81
CA LEU A 133 -4.39 11.65 -8.68
C LEU A 133 -4.59 12.07 -7.21
N THR A 134 -5.43 11.35 -6.47
CA THR A 134 -5.63 11.67 -5.05
C THR A 134 -4.34 11.48 -4.26
N LEU A 135 -3.59 10.40 -4.53
CA LEU A 135 -2.29 10.15 -3.90
C LEU A 135 -1.26 11.23 -4.23
N ALA A 136 -1.23 11.74 -5.47
CA ALA A 136 -0.35 12.83 -5.88
C ALA A 136 -0.67 14.14 -5.15
N VAL A 137 -1.96 14.44 -4.97
CA VAL A 137 -2.41 15.57 -4.15
C VAL A 137 -2.01 15.37 -2.68
N MET A 138 -2.22 14.18 -2.11
CA MET A 138 -1.82 13.88 -0.73
C MET A 138 -0.31 13.94 -0.51
N ALA A 139 0.46 13.57 -1.54
CA ALA A 139 1.92 13.66 -1.58
C ALA A 139 2.43 15.09 -1.76
N ASN A 140 1.57 16.07 -2.08
CA ASN A 140 1.95 17.42 -2.50
C ASN A 140 2.94 17.40 -3.69
N HIS A 141 2.81 16.43 -4.59
CA HIS A 141 3.69 16.28 -5.74
C HIS A 141 3.33 17.28 -6.85
N ARG A 142 3.83 18.52 -6.69
CA ARG A 142 3.46 19.66 -7.55
C ARG A 142 3.85 19.46 -9.01
N MET A 143 4.95 18.76 -9.26
CA MET A 143 5.43 18.52 -10.62
C MET A 143 4.53 17.52 -11.34
N LEU A 144 4.04 16.50 -10.64
CA LEU A 144 3.14 15.51 -11.24
C LEU A 144 1.76 16.11 -11.54
N LEU A 145 1.26 17.00 -10.67
CA LEU A 145 0.02 17.73 -10.90
C LEU A 145 0.11 18.74 -12.06
N GLY A 146 1.30 19.22 -12.38
CA GLY A 146 1.54 20.13 -13.52
C GLY A 146 1.85 19.42 -14.83
N HIS A 147 1.96 18.09 -14.83
CA HIS A 147 2.32 17.32 -16.02
C HIS A 147 1.18 17.35 -17.07
N PRO A 148 1.45 17.45 -18.39
CA PRO A 148 0.43 17.54 -19.45
C PRO A 148 -0.56 16.36 -19.53
N CYS A 149 -0.32 15.30 -18.76
CA CYS A 149 -1.17 14.12 -18.66
C CYS A 149 -2.31 14.28 -17.64
N CYS A 150 -2.22 15.25 -16.73
CA CYS A 150 -3.28 15.62 -15.78
C CYS A 150 -4.27 16.59 -16.43
#